data_AF-A0A1Q8AYE0-F1
#
_entry.id   AF-A0A1Q8AYE0-F1
#
_cell.length_a   1.000
_cell.length_b   1.000
_cell.length_c   1.000
_cell.angle_alpha   90.00
_cell.angle_beta   90.00
_cell.angle_gamma   90.00
#
_symmetry.space_group_name_H-M   'P 1'
#
loop_
_entity.id
_entity.type
_entity.pdbx_description
1 polymer ?
#
loop_
_entity_poly.entity_id
_entity_poly.type
_entity_poly.pdbx_seq_one_letter_code
_entity_poly.pdbx_strand_id
1 'polypeptide(L)'
;MWSGDFEGVKTSYEAAAQAVGGLFLPAGEAWRAAWHIDSHAALYGADGVHPTASGSYPAALVITAQLTARSIETVPATIPESEAAVLNRAAAQTAERFK
;
A
#
# COMPACT_ATOMS: atom_id res chain seq x y z
N MET A 1 -21.54 -3.59 -1.18
CA MET A 1 -20.17 -3.86 -0.70
C MET A 1 -19.63 -2.55 -0.18
N TRP A 2 -19.31 -2.44 1.10
CA TRP A 2 -18.74 -1.20 1.65
C TRP A 2 -17.36 -1.01 1.03
N SER A 3 -17.17 0.05 0.25
CA SER A 3 -15.86 0.55 -0.15
C SER A 3 -15.53 1.69 0.80
N GLY A 4 -14.50 1.55 1.62
CA GLY A 4 -14.02 2.68 2.43
C GLY A 4 -13.74 3.92 1.56
N ASP A 5 -13.75 5.10 2.17
CA ASP A 5 -13.47 6.36 1.46
C ASP A 5 -11.95 6.55 1.27
N PHE A 6 -11.37 5.79 0.33
CA PHE A 6 -9.93 5.85 0.06
C PHE A 6 -9.46 7.23 -0.40
N GLU A 7 -10.26 7.94 -1.21
CA GLU A 7 -9.91 9.29 -1.69
C GLU A 7 -9.96 10.31 -0.56
N GLY A 8 -10.95 10.25 0.32
CA GLY A 8 -11.03 11.10 1.51
C GLY A 8 -9.88 10.84 2.48
N VAL A 9 -9.51 9.58 2.73
CA VAL A 9 -8.35 9.21 3.53
C VAL A 9 -7.06 9.76 2.93
N LYS A 10 -6.83 9.54 1.62
CA LYS A 10 -5.65 10.07 0.93
C LYS A 10 -5.58 11.59 1.05
N THR A 11 -6.64 12.30 0.66
CA THR A 11 -6.68 13.77 0.63
C THR A 11 -6.43 14.37 2.01
N SER A 12 -7.06 13.82 3.05
CA SER A 12 -6.90 14.33 4.41
C SER A 12 -5.50 14.09 4.99
N TYR A 13 -4.91 12.91 4.77
CA TYR A 13 -3.56 12.59 5.26
C TYR A 13 -2.46 13.30 4.47
N GLU A 14 -2.63 13.49 3.15
CA GLU A 14 -1.70 14.26 2.32
C GLU A 14 -1.68 15.74 2.76
N ALA A 15 -2.85 16.35 2.96
CA ALA A 15 -2.95 17.72 3.48
C ALA A 15 -2.36 17.85 4.90
N ALA A 16 -2.59 16.86 5.77
CA ALA A 16 -2.03 16.85 7.12
C ALA A 16 -0.49 16.74 7.09
N ALA A 17 0.07 15.86 6.26
CA ALA A 17 1.50 15.74 6.08
C ALA A 17 2.11 17.06 5.60
N GLN A 18 1.49 17.71 4.60
CA GLN A 18 1.94 19.01 4.10
C GLN A 18 1.90 20.09 5.19
N ALA A 19 0.83 20.16 5.98
CA ALA A 19 0.64 21.19 7.01
C ALA A 19 1.71 21.14 8.12
N VAL A 20 2.27 19.95 8.40
CA VAL A 20 3.30 19.75 9.43
C VAL A 20 4.71 19.59 8.88
N GLY A 21 4.90 19.70 7.56
CA GLY A 21 6.17 19.40 6.90
C GLY A 21 6.60 17.93 7.05
N GLY A 22 5.62 17.02 7.17
CA GLY A 22 5.81 15.59 7.29
C GLY A 22 5.86 14.86 5.94
N LEU A 23 6.00 13.54 6.00
CA LEU A 23 5.97 12.65 4.83
C LEU A 23 4.60 11.99 4.70
N PHE A 24 4.06 11.95 3.49
CA PHE A 24 2.88 11.16 3.17
C PHE A 24 3.29 9.78 2.66
N LEU A 25 2.85 8.71 3.35
CA LEU A 25 3.19 7.32 3.03
C LEU A 25 1.92 6.58 2.54
N PRO A 26 1.71 6.44 1.22
CA PRO A 26 0.40 6.14 0.63
C PRO A 26 0.03 4.64 0.64
N ALA A 27 -0.11 4.03 1.81
CA ALA A 27 -0.46 2.61 1.95
C ALA A 27 -1.80 2.23 1.26
N GLY A 28 -2.82 3.09 1.38
CA GLY A 28 -4.12 2.87 0.75
C GLY A 28 -4.07 2.90 -0.78
N GLU A 29 -3.14 3.66 -1.38
CA GLU A 29 -2.96 3.66 -2.84
C GLU A 29 -2.32 2.35 -3.32
N ALA A 30 -1.45 1.75 -2.52
CA ALA A 30 -0.89 0.42 -2.84
C ALA A 30 -1.98 -0.65 -2.86
N TRP A 31 -2.99 -0.55 -2.00
CA TRP A 31 -4.15 -1.45 -2.03
C TRP A 31 -5.01 -1.23 -3.28
N ARG A 32 -5.27 0.02 -3.64
CA ARG A 32 -6.00 0.33 -4.87
C ARG A 32 -5.26 -0.15 -6.12
N ALA A 33 -3.94 0.02 -6.16
CA ALA A 33 -3.11 -0.53 -7.23
C ALA A 33 -3.16 -2.06 -7.27
N ALA A 34 -3.12 -2.72 -6.10
CA ALA A 34 -3.25 -4.17 -6.02
C ALA A 34 -4.63 -4.65 -6.53
N TRP A 35 -5.73 -4.03 -6.10
CA TRP A 35 -7.06 -4.36 -6.59
C TRP A 35 -7.31 -4.01 -8.06
N HIS A 36 -6.55 -3.06 -8.62
CA HIS A 36 -6.57 -2.78 -10.04
C HIS A 36 -5.86 -3.87 -10.86
N ILE A 37 -4.80 -4.48 -10.31
CA ILE A 37 -4.08 -5.59 -10.94
C ILE A 37 -4.84 -6.91 -10.75
N ASP A 38 -5.37 -7.15 -9.56
CA ASP A 38 -6.17 -8.32 -9.19
C ASP A 38 -7.31 -7.91 -8.24
N SER A 39 -8.54 -7.89 -8.76
CA SER A 39 -9.74 -7.52 -7.99
C SER A 39 -10.07 -8.51 -6.87
N HIS A 40 -9.43 -9.67 -6.82
CA HIS A 40 -9.62 -10.70 -5.79
C HIS A 40 -8.53 -10.68 -4.71
N ALA A 41 -7.58 -9.74 -4.73
CA ALA A 41 -6.55 -9.64 -3.71
C ALA A 41 -7.15 -9.53 -2.30
N ALA A 42 -6.84 -10.52 -1.45
CA ALA A 42 -7.41 -10.66 -0.10
C ALA A 42 -6.66 -9.80 0.94
N LEU A 43 -6.91 -8.49 0.89
CA LEU A 43 -6.17 -7.51 1.72
C LEU A 43 -6.82 -7.25 3.09
N TYR A 44 -8.14 -7.40 3.19
CA TYR A 44 -8.86 -7.29 4.47
C TYR A 44 -8.92 -8.65 5.19
N GLY A 45 -8.77 -8.61 6.51
CA GLY A 45 -9.07 -9.71 7.41
C GLY A 45 -10.58 -9.95 7.56
N ALA A 46 -10.92 -10.91 8.41
CA ALA A 46 -12.31 -11.37 8.58
C ALA A 46 -13.27 -10.29 9.11
N ASP A 47 -12.75 -9.23 9.74
CA ASP A 47 -13.55 -8.12 10.27
C ASP A 47 -13.86 -7.04 9.22
N GLY A 48 -13.30 -7.15 8.01
CA GLY A 48 -13.52 -6.20 6.92
C GLY A 48 -12.89 -4.82 7.15
N VAL A 49 -12.02 -4.67 8.17
CA VAL A 49 -11.40 -3.39 8.51
C VAL A 49 -9.89 -3.53 8.65
N HIS A 50 -9.40 -4.55 9.36
CA HIS A 50 -7.98 -4.75 9.56
C HIS A 50 -7.33 -5.48 8.39
N PRO A 51 -6.04 -5.23 8.11
CA PRO A 51 -5.32 -5.91 7.04
C PRO A 51 -5.02 -7.37 7.40
N THR A 52 -4.96 -8.25 6.40
CA THR A 52 -4.24 -9.54 6.53
C THR A 52 -2.73 -9.30 6.59
N ALA A 53 -1.94 -10.37 6.76
CA ALA A 53 -0.49 -10.28 6.55
C ALA A 53 -0.17 -9.77 5.13
N SER A 54 -0.89 -10.26 4.13
CA SER A 54 -0.80 -9.84 2.73
C SER A 54 -1.29 -8.42 2.50
N GLY A 55 -2.34 -7.98 3.20
CA GLY A 55 -2.75 -6.57 3.22
C GLY A 55 -1.68 -5.65 3.83
N SER A 56 -0.98 -6.10 4.86
CA SER A 56 0.07 -5.32 5.52
C SER A 56 1.35 -5.21 4.68
N TYR A 57 1.63 -6.21 3.85
CA TYR A 57 2.84 -6.30 3.04
C TYR A 57 3.08 -5.11 2.08
N PRO A 58 2.16 -4.74 1.16
CA PRO A 58 2.39 -3.61 0.27
C PRO A 58 2.49 -2.26 1.00
N ALA A 59 1.84 -2.12 2.17
CA ALA A 59 2.01 -0.96 3.02
C ALA A 59 3.45 -0.88 3.57
N ALA A 60 4.00 -1.99 4.05
CA ALA A 60 5.39 -2.07 4.52
C ALA A 60 6.40 -1.75 3.41
N LEU A 61 6.16 -2.22 2.18
CA LEU A 61 7.01 -1.91 1.03
C LEU A 61 6.98 -0.42 0.69
N VAL A 62 5.81 0.20 0.58
CA VAL A 62 5.70 1.64 0.31
C VAL A 62 6.38 2.46 1.40
N ILE A 63 6.15 2.14 2.68
CA ILE A 63 6.82 2.82 3.80
C ILE A 63 8.35 2.68 3.68
N THR A 64 8.83 1.47 3.37
CA THR A 64 10.27 1.21 3.22
C THR A 64 10.87 1.98 2.05
N ALA A 65 10.21 1.98 0.89
CA ALA A 65 10.65 2.71 -0.30
C ALA A 65 10.83 4.20 0.02
N GLN A 66 9.84 4.80 0.68
CA GLN A 66 9.84 6.24 0.95
C GLN A 66 10.81 6.65 2.07
N LEU A 67 10.92 5.85 3.13
CA LEU A 67 11.83 6.18 4.23
C LEU A 67 13.31 5.95 3.88
N THR A 68 13.60 4.99 3.00
CA THR A 68 14.99 4.58 2.74
C THR A 68 15.51 5.00 1.37
N ALA A 69 14.63 5.44 0.46
CA ALA A 69 14.93 5.66 -0.95
C ALA A 69 15.57 4.45 -1.66
N ARG A 70 15.40 3.23 -1.11
CA ARG A 70 15.93 1.99 -1.68
C ARG A 70 14.91 1.32 -2.57
N SER A 71 15.42 0.55 -3.54
CA SER A 71 14.59 -0.38 -4.30
C SER A 71 13.96 -1.41 -3.36
N ILE A 72 12.65 -1.61 -3.51
CA ILE A 72 11.89 -2.62 -2.78
C ILE A 72 11.92 -3.99 -3.47
N GLU A 73 12.44 -4.07 -4.69
CA GLU A 73 12.54 -5.34 -5.44
C GLU A 73 13.42 -6.38 -4.73
N THR A 74 14.36 -5.92 -3.90
CA THR A 74 15.27 -6.78 -3.14
C THR A 74 14.73 -7.14 -1.75
N VAL A 75 13.55 -6.65 -1.37
CA VAL A 75 12.95 -6.95 -0.06
C VAL A 75 12.33 -8.36 -0.11
N PRO A 76 12.79 -9.31 0.71
CA PRO A 76 12.21 -10.65 0.74
C PRO A 76 10.73 -10.59 1.12
N ALA A 77 9.90 -11.33 0.38
CA ALA A 77 8.48 -11.45 0.73
C ALA A 77 8.31 -12.26 2.01
N THR A 78 7.41 -11.81 2.88
CA THR A 78 7.00 -12.51 4.12
C THR A 78 5.62 -13.16 3.99
N ILE A 79 5.11 -13.24 2.76
CA ILE A 79 3.79 -13.72 2.37
C ILE A 79 3.91 -14.80 1.29
N PRO A 80 2.85 -15.57 0.98
CA PRO A 80 2.90 -16.58 -0.09
C PRO A 80 3.35 -15.99 -1.43
N GLU A 81 4.21 -16.73 -2.14
CA GLU A 81 4.78 -16.30 -3.42
C GLU A 81 3.71 -15.98 -4.48
N SER A 82 2.61 -16.74 -4.46
CA SER A 82 1.45 -16.53 -5.33
C SER A 82 0.82 -15.14 -5.19
N GLU A 83 0.96 -14.51 -4.03
CA GLU A 83 0.40 -13.18 -3.74
C GLU A 83 1.47 -12.08 -3.93
N ALA A 84 2.74 -12.40 -3.67
CA ALA A 84 3.84 -11.44 -3.69
C ALA A 84 4.00 -10.72 -5.04
N ALA A 85 3.81 -11.40 -6.17
CA ALA A 85 3.99 -10.79 -7.48
C ALA A 85 3.06 -9.58 -7.74
N VAL A 86 1.79 -9.71 -7.38
CA VAL A 86 0.79 -8.62 -7.50
C VAL A 86 1.13 -7.49 -6.54
N LEU A 87 1.43 -7.83 -5.29
CA LEU A 87 1.64 -6.84 -4.22
C LEU A 87 2.96 -6.08 -4.37
N ASN A 88 4.02 -6.74 -4.85
CA ASN A 88 5.28 -6.08 -5.22
C ASN A 88 5.07 -5.08 -6.35
N ARG A 89 4.34 -5.48 -7.41
CA ARG A 89 4.06 -4.60 -8.54
C ARG A 89 3.23 -3.40 -8.11
N ALA A 90 2.18 -3.62 -7.32
CA ALA A 90 1.32 -2.57 -6.78
C ALA A 90 2.11 -1.56 -5.92
N ALA A 91 2.96 -2.08 -5.01
CA ALA A 91 3.81 -1.26 -4.17
C ALA A 91 4.84 -0.47 -5.00
N ALA A 92 5.45 -1.07 -6.02
CA ALA A 92 6.42 -0.40 -6.88
C ALA A 92 5.79 0.73 -7.70
N GLN A 93 4.62 0.50 -8.31
CA GLN A 93 3.86 1.54 -9.02
C GLN A 93 3.48 2.69 -8.09
N THR A 94 3.09 2.36 -6.86
CA THR A 94 2.74 3.37 -5.85
C THR A 94 3.96 4.15 -5.41
N ALA A 95 5.06 3.50 -5.05
CA ALA A 95 6.28 4.16 -4.65
C ALA A 95 6.78 5.13 -5.74
N GLU A 96 6.83 4.69 -7.01
CA GLU A 96 7.25 5.54 -8.13
C GLU A 96 6.38 6.79 -8.30
N ARG A 97 5.07 6.65 -8.12
CA ARG A 97 4.12 7.77 -8.27
C ARG A 97 4.27 8.84 -7.19
N PHE A 98 4.76 8.47 -6.00
CA PHE A 98 4.79 9.32 -4.81
C PHE A 98 6.22 9.62 -4.32
N LYS A 99 7.24 9.43 -5.17
CA LYS A 99 8.62 9.85 -4.90
C LYS A 99 8.79 11.36 -4.87
#